data_AF-A0AAD5VEB3-F1
#
_entry.id   AF-A0AAD5VEB3-F1
#
_cell.length_a   1.000
_cell.length_b   1.000
_cell.length_c   1.000
_cell.angle_alpha   90.00
_cell.angle_beta   90.00
_cell.angle_gamma   90.00
#
_symmetry.space_group_name_H-M   'P 1'
#
loop_
_entity.id
_entity.type
_entity.pdbx_description
1 polymer ?
#
loop_
_entity_poly.entity_id
_entity_poly.type
_entity_poly.pdbx_seq_one_letter_code
_entity_poly.pdbx_strand_id
1 'polypeptide(L)'
;MMGLDSGDKIEVVAHAVAEVFSGAWHRHAKEVVITNCSKSWWDDECNTAIKHYHESWNPMDYTAFWQATRAAKCKFFDEKIKEIAFERQHPWDLMAWVKQCNLPVCEAIAYNSEPCHDMDSLWVLGIIPEVLEGSITAVELRSREQAVSKMYNRSNLTRGNRQHEGTIYT
;
A
#
# COMPACT_ATOMS: atom_id res chain seq x y z
N MET A 1 -48.32 13.77 -21.89
CA MET A 1 -46.97 14.37 -21.71
C MET A 1 -47.18 15.69 -21.01
N MET A 2 -46.98 15.75 -19.69
CA MET A 2 -47.25 16.95 -18.89
C MET A 2 -46.07 17.91 -19.07
N GLY A 3 -46.31 19.09 -19.64
CA GLY A 3 -45.29 20.11 -19.85
C GLY A 3 -44.76 20.65 -18.51
N LEU A 4 -43.44 20.67 -18.36
CA LEU A 4 -42.70 21.39 -17.33
C LEU A 4 -42.34 22.78 -17.85
N ASP A 5 -43.38 23.53 -18.21
CA ASP A 5 -43.32 24.82 -18.92
C ASP A 5 -43.51 26.02 -17.98
N SER A 6 -43.69 25.78 -16.67
CA SER A 6 -43.87 26.80 -15.65
C SER A 6 -42.94 26.52 -14.46
N GLY A 7 -42.27 27.57 -13.96
CA GLY A 7 -41.28 27.49 -12.88
C GLY A 7 -41.82 26.80 -11.63
N ASP A 8 -43.05 27.12 -11.23
CA ASP A 8 -43.70 26.54 -10.05
C ASP A 8 -43.83 25.01 -10.14
N LYS A 9 -44.09 24.47 -11.34
CA LYS A 9 -44.17 23.02 -11.55
C LYS A 9 -42.81 22.35 -11.39
N ILE A 10 -41.75 23.01 -11.84
CA ILE A 10 -40.38 22.51 -11.70
C ILE A 10 -39.98 22.48 -10.23
N GLU A 11 -40.30 23.53 -9.47
CA GLU A 11 -40.03 23.61 -8.03
C GLU A 11 -40.75 22.50 -7.26
N VAL A 12 -42.03 22.26 -7.55
CA VAL A 12 -42.80 21.18 -6.90
C VAL A 12 -42.18 19.80 -7.19
N VAL A 13 -41.76 19.54 -8.43
CA VAL A 13 -41.12 18.28 -8.80
C VAL A 13 -39.73 18.17 -8.15
N ALA A 14 -38.93 19.24 -8.15
CA ALA A 14 -37.62 19.26 -7.52
C ALA A 14 -37.71 19.00 -6.02
N HIS A 15 -38.68 19.61 -5.33
CA HIS A 15 -38.94 19.37 -3.91
C HIS A 15 -39.38 17.92 -3.66
N ALA A 16 -40.29 17.38 -4.47
CA ALA A 16 -40.72 15.99 -4.33
C ALA A 16 -39.55 15.00 -4.49
N VAL A 17 -38.66 15.26 -5.44
CA VAL A 17 -37.43 14.46 -5.64
C VAL A 17 -36.48 14.60 -4.45
N ALA A 18 -36.25 15.83 -3.97
CA ALA A 18 -35.41 16.09 -2.80
C ALA A 18 -35.93 15.38 -1.55
N GLU A 19 -37.25 15.36 -1.33
CA GLU A 19 -37.89 14.64 -0.22
C GLU A 19 -37.72 13.13 -0.33
N VAL A 20 -37.84 12.56 -1.54
CA VAL A 20 -37.60 11.12 -1.75
C VAL A 20 -36.14 10.77 -1.45
N PHE A 21 -35.19 11.57 -1.93
CA PHE A 21 -33.76 11.35 -1.65
C PHE A 21 -33.43 11.55 -0.18
N SER A 22 -33.96 12.61 0.45
CA SER A 22 -33.79 12.86 1.88
C SER A 22 -34.36 11.70 2.69
N GLY A 23 -35.58 11.27 2.40
CA GLY A 23 -36.21 10.13 3.07
C GLY A 23 -35.43 8.83 2.89
N ALA A 24 -34.91 8.56 1.68
CA ALA A 24 -34.06 7.40 1.42
C ALA A 24 -32.73 7.51 2.17
N TRP A 25 -32.09 8.68 2.16
CA TRP A 25 -30.84 8.94 2.87
C TRP A 25 -31.02 8.73 4.37
N HIS A 26 -32.03 9.31 5.01
CA HIS A 26 -32.25 9.13 6.45
C HIS A 26 -32.58 7.68 6.84
N ARG A 27 -33.21 6.89 5.95
CA ARG A 27 -33.49 5.47 6.20
C ARG A 27 -32.28 4.55 6.00
N HIS A 28 -31.36 4.91 5.09
CA HIS A 28 -30.29 4.01 4.65
C HIS A 28 -28.89 4.48 5.03
N ALA A 29 -28.69 5.78 5.30
CA ALA A 29 -27.45 6.30 5.83
C ALA A 29 -27.26 5.74 7.23
N LYS A 30 -26.16 5.01 7.40
CA LYS A 30 -25.71 4.55 8.70
C LYS A 30 -24.77 5.60 9.27
N GLU A 31 -24.82 5.78 10.59
CA GLU A 31 -23.81 6.55 11.30
C GLU A 31 -22.42 6.01 10.95
N VAL A 32 -21.46 6.91 10.72
CA VAL A 32 -20.09 6.53 10.37
C VAL A 32 -19.46 5.90 11.61
N VAL A 33 -19.54 4.57 11.71
CA VAL A 33 -18.82 3.84 12.73
C VAL A 33 -17.34 3.88 12.37
N ILE A 34 -16.55 4.53 13.22
CA ILE A 34 -15.09 4.52 13.15
C ILE A 34 -14.64 3.09 13.46
N THR A 35 -14.56 2.26 12.42
CA THR A 35 -14.03 0.90 12.50
C THR A 35 -12.51 0.91 12.46
N ASN A 36 -11.85 -0.22 12.73
CA ASN A 36 -10.39 -0.33 12.56
C ASN A 36 -9.90 -0.07 11.12
N CYS A 37 -10.80 -0.05 10.13
CA CYS A 37 -10.50 0.33 8.75
C CYS A 37 -10.54 1.85 8.52
N SER A 38 -11.02 2.63 9.52
CA SER A 38 -10.95 4.09 9.49
C SER A 38 -9.49 4.55 9.56
N LYS A 39 -9.20 5.68 8.92
CA LYS A 39 -7.86 6.25 8.93
C LYS A 39 -7.67 7.03 10.25
N SER A 40 -7.41 6.33 11.34
CA SER A 40 -7.17 6.95 12.66
C SER A 40 -5.97 7.91 12.66
N TRP A 41 -5.07 7.79 11.68
CA TRP A 41 -3.94 8.70 11.47
C TRP A 41 -4.30 9.99 10.73
N TRP A 42 -5.52 10.10 10.18
CA TRP A 42 -5.95 11.27 9.41
C TRP A 42 -6.31 12.43 10.34
N ASP A 43 -5.76 13.61 10.05
CA ASP A 43 -5.92 14.81 10.88
C ASP A 43 -6.55 15.99 10.11
N ASP A 44 -6.73 17.10 10.83
CA ASP A 44 -7.31 18.33 10.27
C ASP A 44 -6.39 19.01 9.24
N GLU A 45 -5.08 18.79 9.31
CA GLU A 45 -4.13 19.25 8.28
C GLU A 45 -4.38 18.55 6.95
N CYS A 46 -4.60 17.23 6.98
CA CYS A 46 -5.02 16.47 5.80
C CYS A 46 -6.36 16.97 5.24
N ASN A 47 -7.34 17.26 6.11
CA ASN A 47 -8.62 17.83 5.71
C ASN A 47 -8.48 19.23 5.07
N THR A 48 -7.59 20.06 5.60
CA THR A 48 -7.36 21.41 5.09
C THR A 48 -6.66 21.36 3.74
N ALA A 49 -5.63 20.53 3.60
CA ALA A 49 -4.87 20.40 2.38
C ALA A 49 -5.70 19.79 1.22
N ILE A 50 -6.57 18.81 1.52
CA ILE A 50 -7.45 18.25 0.47
C ILE A 50 -8.54 19.22 0.03
N LYS A 51 -9.07 20.05 0.94
CA LYS A 51 -10.01 21.13 0.59
C LYS A 51 -9.33 22.16 -0.31
N HIS A 52 -8.15 22.61 0.05
CA HIS A 52 -7.38 23.56 -0.75
C HIS A 52 -7.10 23.02 -2.17
N TYR A 53 -6.73 21.74 -2.28
CA TYR A 53 -6.55 21.08 -3.58
C TYR A 53 -7.84 21.02 -4.40
N HIS A 54 -8.99 20.72 -3.79
CA HIS A 54 -10.28 20.70 -4.49
C HIS A 54 -10.75 22.09 -4.91
N GLU A 55 -10.34 23.15 -4.21
CA GLU A 55 -10.64 24.54 -4.58
C GLU A 55 -9.76 25.02 -5.73
N SER A 56 -8.46 24.72 -5.69
CA SER A 56 -7.49 25.23 -6.65
C SER A 56 -7.36 24.37 -7.92
N TRP A 57 -7.65 23.06 -7.83
CA TRP A 57 -7.35 22.04 -8.85
C TRP A 57 -5.89 22.04 -9.34
N ASN A 58 -4.98 22.61 -8.56
CA ASN A 58 -3.60 22.80 -8.97
C ASN A 58 -2.74 21.56 -8.61
N PRO A 59 -1.91 21.05 -9.53
CA PRO A 59 -0.97 19.98 -9.24
C PRO A 59 -0.01 20.26 -8.07
N MET A 60 0.38 21.51 -7.83
CA MET A 60 1.25 21.86 -6.70
C MET A 60 0.55 21.62 -5.36
N ASP A 61 -0.74 21.92 -5.27
CA ASP A 61 -1.52 21.72 -4.04
C ASP A 61 -1.77 20.24 -3.78
N TYR A 62 -1.81 19.40 -4.83
CA TYR A 62 -1.82 17.96 -4.67
C TYR A 62 -0.54 17.44 -4.00
N THR A 63 0.62 18.02 -4.31
CA THR A 63 1.88 17.65 -3.65
C THR A 63 1.89 18.08 -2.18
N ALA A 64 1.34 19.26 -1.86
CA ALA A 64 1.18 19.72 -0.49
C ALA A 64 0.25 18.81 0.32
N PHE A 65 -0.87 18.40 -0.27
CA PHE A 65 -1.77 17.39 0.32
C PHE A 65 -1.07 16.06 0.58
N TRP A 66 -0.28 15.57 -0.37
CA TRP A 66 0.50 14.33 -0.19
C TRP A 66 1.53 14.44 0.93
N GLN A 67 2.19 15.60 1.04
CA GLN A 67 3.15 15.88 2.11
C GLN A 67 2.46 15.89 3.47
N ALA A 68 1.33 16.59 3.61
CA ALA A 68 0.53 16.60 4.84
C ALA A 68 0.07 15.17 5.22
N THR A 69 -0.47 14.43 4.25
CA THR A 69 -0.89 13.04 4.44
C THR A 69 0.26 12.15 4.91
N ARG A 70 1.45 12.32 4.33
CA ARG A 70 2.63 11.56 4.72
C ARG A 70 3.10 11.93 6.12
N ALA A 71 3.11 13.22 6.46
CA ALA A 71 3.49 13.72 7.77
C ALA A 71 2.56 13.17 8.86
N ALA A 72 1.24 13.26 8.66
CA ALA A 72 0.23 12.74 9.58
C ALA A 72 0.38 11.23 9.82
N LYS A 73 0.56 10.45 8.74
CA LYS A 73 0.85 9.01 8.84
C LYS A 73 2.11 8.74 9.66
N CYS A 74 3.23 9.38 9.29
CA CYS A 74 4.50 9.17 9.96
C CYS A 74 4.37 9.47 11.45
N LYS A 75 3.82 10.64 11.82
CA LYS A 75 3.61 11.04 13.20
C LYS A 75 2.81 10.00 13.99
N PHE A 76 1.66 9.57 13.47
CA PHE A 76 0.82 8.57 14.12
C PHE A 76 1.54 7.25 14.35
N PHE A 77 2.20 6.72 13.31
CA PHE A 77 2.90 5.44 13.43
C PHE A 77 4.16 5.54 14.28
N ASP A 78 4.89 6.65 14.24
CA ASP A 78 6.05 6.89 15.09
C ASP A 78 5.66 6.95 16.56
N GLU A 79 4.53 7.60 16.89
CA GLU A 79 3.97 7.59 18.25
C GLU A 79 3.58 6.18 18.69
N LYS A 80 2.93 5.40 17.83
CA LYS A 80 2.58 4.00 18.12
C LYS A 80 3.78 3.09 18.27
N ILE A 81 4.82 3.29 17.46
CA ILE A 81 6.08 2.56 17.57
C ILE A 81 6.75 2.89 18.91
N LYS A 82 6.77 4.16 19.32
CA LYS A 82 7.31 4.56 20.63
C LYS A 82 6.52 3.91 21.76
N GLU A 83 5.20 4.04 21.77
CA GLU A 83 4.31 3.40 22.77
C GLU A 83 4.66 1.92 22.92
N ILE A 84 4.69 1.17 21.81
CA ILE A 84 4.90 -0.28 21.84
C ILE A 84 6.35 -0.64 22.21
N ALA A 85 7.34 0.08 21.69
CA ALA A 85 8.74 -0.19 22.00
C ALA A 85 9.08 0.06 23.48
N PHE A 86 8.51 1.11 24.08
CA PHE A 86 8.80 1.49 25.47
C PHE A 86 7.90 0.77 26.48
N GLU A 87 6.59 0.66 26.23
CA GLU A 87 5.65 0.10 27.21
C GLU A 87 5.50 -1.41 27.10
N ARG A 88 5.58 -1.98 25.89
CA ARG A 88 5.34 -3.42 25.64
C ARG A 88 6.61 -4.23 25.41
N GLN A 89 7.78 -3.57 25.37
CA GLN A 89 9.14 -4.14 25.24
C GLN A 89 9.42 -5.06 24.03
N HIS A 90 8.44 -5.31 23.14
CA HIS A 90 8.62 -6.15 21.97
C HIS A 90 8.14 -5.45 20.69
N PRO A 91 9.06 -4.86 19.91
CA PRO A 91 8.76 -4.28 18.60
C PRO A 91 8.06 -5.26 17.63
N TRP A 92 8.23 -6.57 17.86
CA TRP A 92 7.61 -7.65 17.09
C TRP A 92 6.12 -7.83 17.36
N ASP A 93 5.56 -7.19 18.40
CA ASP A 93 4.11 -7.19 18.68
C ASP A 93 3.33 -6.18 17.80
N LEU A 94 4.01 -5.36 16.99
CA LEU A 94 3.38 -4.36 16.10
C LEU A 94 2.55 -4.98 14.97
N MET A 95 2.84 -6.22 14.57
CA MET A 95 2.03 -6.97 13.62
C MET A 95 1.90 -8.39 14.11
N ALA A 96 0.80 -9.08 13.78
CA ALA A 96 0.73 -10.52 13.93
C ALA A 96 1.65 -11.19 12.89
N TRP A 97 2.97 -11.06 13.07
CA TRP A 97 3.99 -11.61 12.19
C TRP A 97 3.92 -13.13 12.12
N VAL A 98 3.47 -13.76 13.21
CA VAL A 98 3.25 -15.20 13.30
C VAL A 98 1.76 -15.45 13.29
N LYS A 99 1.15 -15.40 12.11
CA LYS A 99 0.02 -16.31 11.89
C LYS A 99 0.60 -17.72 12.04
N GLN A 100 -0.06 -18.59 12.80
CA GLN A 100 0.38 -19.98 12.96
C GLN A 100 0.73 -20.53 11.57
N CYS A 101 2.01 -20.86 11.39
CA CYS A 101 2.49 -21.34 10.10
C CYS A 101 1.90 -22.73 9.92
N ASN A 102 0.78 -22.83 9.20
CA ASN A 102 0.14 -24.10 8.84
C ASN A 102 0.92 -24.85 7.75
N LEU A 103 2.18 -24.47 7.52
CA LEU A 103 3.06 -25.26 6.70
C LEU A 103 3.36 -26.54 7.47
N PRO A 104 3.33 -27.71 6.82
CA PRO A 104 3.82 -28.93 7.45
C PRO A 104 5.23 -28.67 7.97
N VAL A 105 5.58 -29.27 9.11
CA VAL A 105 6.94 -29.22 9.64
C VAL A 105 7.87 -29.58 8.47
N CYS A 106 8.78 -28.67 8.12
CA CYS A 106 9.77 -28.95 7.09
C CYS A 106 10.64 -30.11 7.59
N GLU A 107 10.31 -31.32 7.16
CA GLU A 107 11.20 -32.46 7.28
C GLU A 107 12.35 -32.25 6.30
N ALA A 108 13.58 -32.47 6.76
CA ALA A 108 14.73 -32.45 5.88
C ALA A 108 14.50 -33.47 4.75
N ILE A 109 14.85 -33.11 3.52
CA ILE A 109 14.78 -34.03 2.38
C ILE A 109 15.67 -35.23 2.72
N ALA A 110 15.06 -36.38 2.99
CA ALA A 110 15.75 -37.61 3.32
C ALA A 110 15.84 -38.48 2.05
N TYR A 111 17.04 -38.98 1.76
CA TYR A 111 17.27 -39.99 0.74
C TYR A 111 17.74 -41.26 1.42
N ASN A 112 17.08 -42.38 1.18
CA ASN A 112 17.40 -43.66 1.81
C ASN A 112 17.53 -43.56 3.33
N SER A 113 16.60 -42.85 3.99
CA SER A 113 16.56 -42.63 5.45
C SER A 113 17.75 -41.86 6.05
N GLU A 114 18.65 -41.30 5.23
CA GLU A 114 19.72 -40.40 5.66
C GLU A 114 19.40 -38.94 5.28
N PRO A 115 19.63 -37.97 6.17
CA PRO A 115 19.47 -36.56 5.86
C PRO A 115 20.36 -36.11 4.70
N CYS A 116 19.76 -35.55 3.66
CA CYS A 116 20.54 -35.05 2.52
C CYS A 116 21.14 -33.68 2.85
N HIS A 117 22.42 -33.66 3.21
CA HIS A 117 23.15 -32.43 3.55
C HIS A 117 24.10 -31.94 2.45
N ASP A 118 24.31 -32.74 1.42
CA ASP A 118 25.27 -32.49 0.37
C ASP A 118 24.58 -32.22 -0.98
N MET A 119 25.11 -31.25 -1.74
CA MET A 119 24.52 -30.82 -3.00
C MET A 119 24.61 -31.92 -4.07
N ASP A 120 25.70 -32.68 -4.12
CA ASP A 120 25.85 -33.76 -5.11
C ASP A 120 24.83 -34.88 -4.85
N SER A 121 24.54 -35.13 -3.58
CA SER A 121 23.50 -36.08 -3.15
C SER A 121 22.08 -35.66 -3.57
N LEU A 122 21.79 -34.35 -3.64
CA LEU A 122 20.52 -33.81 -4.16
C LEU A 122 20.37 -33.98 -5.67
N TRP A 123 21.46 -33.90 -6.44
CA TRP A 123 21.42 -34.10 -7.89
C TRP A 123 21.23 -35.57 -8.28
N VAL A 124 21.75 -36.51 -7.48
CA VAL A 124 21.57 -37.96 -7.67
C VAL A 124 20.12 -38.41 -7.43
N LEU A 125 19.40 -37.69 -6.56
CA LEU A 125 18.00 -37.96 -6.19
C LEU A 125 16.97 -37.76 -7.30
N GLY A 126 17.35 -37.20 -8.46
CA GLY A 126 16.45 -37.00 -9.59
C GLY A 126 15.33 -35.97 -9.35
N ILE A 127 15.36 -35.27 -8.22
CA ILE A 127 14.55 -34.07 -7.94
C ILE A 127 15.31 -32.91 -8.60
N ILE A 128 15.28 -32.61 -9.90
CA ILE A 128 14.20 -32.51 -10.89
C ILE A 128 14.85 -32.62 -12.30
N PRO A 129 14.26 -33.33 -13.27
CA PRO A 129 13.91 -32.64 -14.52
C PRO A 129 12.52 -33.08 -15.02
N GLU A 130 11.45 -32.74 -14.31
CA GLU A 130 10.09 -32.81 -14.88
C GLU A 130 9.16 -31.64 -14.46
N VAL A 131 9.59 -30.80 -13.50
CA VAL A 131 8.83 -29.59 -13.09
C VAL A 131 9.36 -28.31 -13.77
N LEU A 132 10.37 -28.41 -14.63
CA LEU A 132 11.00 -27.26 -15.29
C LEU A 132 10.90 -27.24 -16.83
N GLU A 133 10.05 -28.05 -17.46
CA GLU A 133 9.77 -27.85 -18.90
C GLU A 133 8.84 -26.65 -19.20
N GLY A 134 8.38 -25.93 -18.17
CA GLY A 134 7.60 -24.69 -18.33
C GLY A 134 8.35 -23.38 -18.10
N SER A 135 9.60 -23.41 -17.61
CA SER A 135 10.13 -22.23 -16.90
C SER A 135 11.56 -21.89 -17.30
N ILE A 136 11.66 -20.99 -18.29
CA ILE A 136 12.76 -20.04 -18.49
C ILE A 136 14.12 -20.70 -18.77
N THR A 137 14.43 -20.81 -20.07
CA THR A 137 15.75 -21.25 -20.55
C THR A 137 16.88 -20.44 -19.90
N ALA A 138 18.06 -21.05 -19.70
CA ALA A 138 19.23 -20.40 -19.11
C ALA A 138 19.67 -19.09 -19.80
N VAL A 139 19.22 -18.86 -21.04
CA VAL A 139 19.39 -17.61 -21.78
C VAL A 139 18.58 -16.47 -21.16
N GLU A 140 17.39 -16.77 -20.64
CA GLU A 140 16.46 -15.77 -20.13
C GLU A 140 16.69 -15.42 -18.66
N LEU A 141 17.28 -16.34 -17.89
CA LEU A 141 17.88 -16.01 -16.59
C LEU A 141 19.05 -15.03 -16.74
N ARG A 142 19.94 -15.24 -17.72
CA ARG A 142 21.04 -14.29 -18.03
C ARG A 142 20.54 -12.92 -18.51
N SER A 143 19.46 -12.89 -19.30
CA SER A 143 18.81 -11.62 -19.68
C SER A 143 18.18 -10.90 -18.49
N ARG A 144 17.58 -11.62 -17.55
CA ARG A 144 17.02 -11.06 -16.30
C ARG A 144 18.10 -10.52 -15.38
N GLU A 145 19.23 -11.21 -15.24
CA GLU A 145 20.37 -10.74 -14.46
C GLU A 145 20.98 -9.45 -15.05
N GLN A 146 21.12 -9.39 -16.38
CA GLN A 146 21.55 -8.15 -17.04
C GLN A 146 20.54 -7.00 -16.87
N ALA A 147 19.24 -7.29 -16.85
CA ALA A 147 18.21 -6.28 -16.60
C ALA A 147 18.27 -5.73 -15.17
N VAL A 148 18.45 -6.61 -14.18
CA VAL A 148 18.61 -6.20 -12.76
C VAL A 148 19.88 -5.37 -12.55
N SER A 149 20.99 -5.75 -13.19
CA SER A 149 22.25 -4.99 -13.17
C SER A 149 22.10 -3.61 -13.84
N LYS A 150 21.38 -3.51 -14.96
CA LYS A 150 21.05 -2.22 -15.60
C LYS A 150 20.14 -1.35 -14.73
N MET A 151 19.19 -1.93 -14.00
CA MET A 151 18.33 -1.18 -13.07
C MET A 151 19.12 -0.63 -11.88
N TYR A 152 20.03 -1.41 -11.30
CA TYR A 152 20.87 -0.97 -10.19
C TYR A 152 21.84 0.15 -10.58
N ASN A 153 22.39 0.10 -11.80
CA ASN A 153 23.24 1.18 -12.30
C ASN A 153 22.44 2.46 -12.65
N ARG A 154 21.18 2.33 -13.09
CA ARG A 154 20.31 3.48 -13.40
C ARG A 154 19.88 4.24 -12.14
N SER A 155 19.60 3.54 -11.04
CA SER A 155 19.24 4.16 -9.76
C SER A 155 20.43 4.88 -9.10
N ASN A 156 21.65 4.37 -9.27
CA ASN A 156 22.86 5.05 -8.81
C ASN A 156 23.19 6.32 -9.63
N LEU A 157 22.92 6.34 -10.94
CA LEU A 157 23.08 7.55 -11.77
C LEU A 157 22.11 8.67 -11.36
N THR A 158 20.87 8.33 -10.95
CA THR A 158 19.89 9.32 -10.46
C THR A 158 20.16 9.80 -9.03
N ARG A 159 20.97 9.07 -8.26
CA ARG A 159 21.31 9.41 -6.86
C ARG A 159 22.62 10.20 -6.76
N GLY A 160 23.53 10.06 -7.72
CA GLY A 160 24.77 10.86 -7.83
C GLY A 160 24.55 12.33 -8.23
N ASN A 161 23.46 12.66 -8.93
CA ASN A 161 23.16 14.04 -9.36
C ASN A 161 22.49 14.92 -8.31
N ARG A 162 22.38 14.48 -7.05
CA ARG A 162 21.73 15.26 -5.97
C ARG A 162 22.68 15.65 -4.82
N GLN A 163 23.99 15.51 -5.00
CA GLN A 163 25.01 15.82 -3.98
C GLN A 163 25.91 17.03 -4.29
N HIS A 164 25.61 17.85 -5.31
CA HIS A 164 26.40 19.06 -5.62
C HIS A 164 25.57 20.34 -5.69
N GLU A 165 24.76 20.64 -4.67
CA GLU A 165 24.33 22.02 -4.41
C GLU A 165 24.26 22.21 -2.89
N GLY A 166 25.35 22.68 -2.29
CA GLY A 166 25.39 22.88 -0.84
C GLY A 166 26.76 23.19 -0.24
N THR A 167 27.54 24.08 -0.86
CA THR A 167 28.67 24.71 -0.15
C THR A 167 28.89 26.14 -0.65
N ILE A 168 28.25 27.13 -0.02
CA ILE A 168 28.82 28.48 0.12
C ILE A 168 28.49 28.97 1.53
N TYR A 169 29.49 28.89 2.41
CA TYR A 169 29.62 29.76 3.58
C TYR A 169 30.77 30.71 3.29
N THR A 170 30.48 32.02 3.29
CA THR A 170 31.24 33.13 3.88
C THR A 170 30.42 34.40 3.66
#